data_AF-A0A5K1ASL8-F1
#
_entry.id   AF-A0A5K1ASL8-F1
#
_cell.length_a   1.000
_cell.length_b   1.000
_cell.length_c   1.000
_cell.angle_alpha   90.00
_cell.angle_beta   90.00
_cell.angle_gamma   90.00
#
_symmetry.space_group_name_H-M   'P 1'
#
loop_
_entity.id
_entity.type
_entity.pdbx_description
1 polymer ?
#
loop_
_entity_poly.entity_id
_entity_poly.type
_entity_poly.pdbx_seq_one_letter_code
_entity_poly.pdbx_strand_id
1 'polypeptide(L)' 'MFIESFRVESPNVRYTEEGIESTYNYATTELLHENRDGKYEWVVRPKSVTYEFKTSTRVPKLG' A
#
# COMPACT_ATOMS: atom_id res chain seq x y z
N MET A 1 7.34 -18.31 -18.95
CA MET A 1 5.89 -18.56 -18.86
C MET A 1 5.20 -17.29 -19.34
N PHE A 2 4.56 -17.33 -20.51
CA PHE A 2 3.83 -16.16 -21.04
C PHE A 2 2.36 -16.34 -20.69
N ILE A 3 1.92 -15.64 -19.64
CA ILE A 3 0.52 -15.58 -19.23
C ILE A 3 -0.08 -14.34 -19.88
N GLU A 4 -1.12 -14.49 -20.69
CA GLU A 4 -1.79 -13.37 -21.38
C GLU A 4 -2.64 -12.52 -20.44
N SER A 5 -3.26 -13.14 -19.43
CA SER A 5 -4.04 -12.44 -18.41
C SER A 5 -4.08 -13.20 -17.09
N PHE A 6 -4.28 -12.49 -15.99
CA PHE A 6 -4.50 -13.06 -14.68
C PHE A 6 -5.59 -12.28 -13.94
N ARG A 7 -6.22 -12.95 -12.97
CA ARG A 7 -7.16 -12.34 -12.04
C ARG A 7 -6.72 -12.63 -10.62
N VAL A 8 -6.90 -11.64 -9.75
CA VAL A 8 -6.58 -11.79 -8.32
C VAL A 8 -7.86 -12.14 -7.57
N GLU A 9 -7.87 -13.30 -6.94
CA GLU A 9 -8.93 -13.70 -5.99
C GLU A 9 -8.48 -13.32 -4.58
N SER A 10 -8.99 -12.19 -4.09
CA SER A 10 -8.68 -11.70 -2.75
C SER A 10 -9.89 -10.96 -2.20
N PRO A 11 -10.19 -11.08 -0.90
CA PRO A 11 -11.23 -10.28 -0.26
C PRO A 11 -10.93 -8.77 -0.29
N ASN A 12 -9.67 -8.40 -0.48
CA ASN A 12 -9.21 -7.01 -0.51
C ASN A 12 -9.09 -6.45 -1.94
N VAL A 13 -9.56 -7.16 -2.96
CA VAL A 13 -9.54 -6.72 -4.35
C VAL A 13 -10.94 -6.79 -4.93
N ARG A 14 -11.43 -5.66 -5.45
CA ARG A 14 -12.73 -5.54 -6.09
C ARG A 14 -12.57 -5.01 -7.52
N TYR A 15 -13.18 -5.71 -8.46
CA TYR A 15 -13.28 -5.28 -9.84
C TYR A 15 -14.60 -4.54 -10.04
N THR A 16 -14.55 -3.32 -10.56
CA THR A 16 -15.72 -2.47 -10.86
C THR A 16 -15.69 -2.05 -12.33
N GLU A 17 -16.74 -1.38 -12.80
CA GLU A 17 -16.78 -0.84 -14.18
C GLU A 17 -15.71 0.23 -14.42
N GLU A 18 -15.33 0.97 -13.38
CA GLU A 18 -14.40 2.10 -13.47
C GLU A 18 -12.93 1.70 -13.32
N GLY A 19 -12.66 0.51 -12.76
CA GLY A 19 -11.31 0.03 -12.52
C GLY A 19 -11.21 -1.10 -11.50
N ILE A 20 -10.02 -1.23 -10.91
CA ILE A 20 -9.70 -2.18 -9.85
C ILE A 20 -9.47 -1.41 -8.57
N GLU A 21 -10.19 -1.77 -7.52
CA GLU A 21 -10.04 -1.22 -6.18
C GLU A 21 -9.34 -2.25 -5.29
N SER A 22 -8.39 -1.80 -4.47
CA SER A 22 -7.68 -2.68 -3.56
C SER A 22 -7.34 -2.01 -2.24
N THR A 23 -7.42 -2.78 -1.16
CA THR A 23 -6.98 -2.35 0.17
C THR A 23 -5.63 -3.01 0.48
N TYR A 24 -4.64 -2.19 0.83
CA TYR A 24 -3.29 -2.64 1.13
C TYR A 24 -2.82 -2.10 2.48
N ASN A 25 -2.29 -2.98 3.33
CA ASN A 25 -1.68 -2.61 4.60
C ASN A 25 -0.17 -2.47 4.41
N TYR A 26 0.32 -1.24 4.36
CA TYR A 26 1.73 -0.94 4.26
C TYR A 26 2.37 -0.96 5.65
N ALA A 27 3.13 -2.01 5.93
CA ALA A 27 3.94 -2.10 7.14
C ALA A 27 5.25 -1.33 6.96
N THR A 28 5.53 -0.41 7.88
CA THR A 28 6.72 0.43 7.90
C THR A 28 7.20 0.63 9.34
N THR A 29 8.30 1.34 9.52
CA THR A 29 8.87 1.63 10.83
C THR A 29 9.18 3.10 10.95
N GLU A 30 8.67 3.72 12.01
CA GLU A 30 8.96 5.10 12.35
C GLU A 30 10.13 5.14 13.33
N LEU A 31 11.12 6.00 13.05
CA LEU A 31 12.28 6.21 13.92
C LEU A 31 12.12 7.58 14.60
N LEU A 32 12.11 7.57 15.92
CA LEU A 32 11.96 8.79 16.72
C LEU A 32 13.20 9.01 17.57
N HIS A 33 13.65 10.26 17.59
CA HIS A 33 14.72 10.71 18.48
C HIS A 33 14.07 11.39 19.68
N GLU A 34 14.05 10.72 20.82
CA GLU A 34 13.41 11.24 22.03
C GLU A 34 14.47 11.55 23.08
N ASN A 35 14.29 12.68 23.79
CA ASN A 35 15.03 12.97 25.01
C ASN A 35 14.13 12.65 26.19
N ARG A 36 14.45 11.59 26.93
CA ARG A 36 13.81 11.25 28.20
C ARG A 36 14.83 11.40 29.30
N ASP A 37 14.49 12.21 30.30
CA ASP A 37 15.28 12.39 31.52
C ASP A 37 16.76 12.77 31.26
N GLY A 38 17.00 13.59 30.22
CA GLY A 38 18.35 14.04 29.85
C GLY A 38 19.17 13.02 29.07
N LYS A 39 18.61 11.84 28.76
CA LYS A 39 19.23 10.82 27.92
C LYS A 39 18.55 10.79 26.54
N TYR A 40 19.37 10.83 25.50
CA TYR A 40 18.91 10.65 24.13
C TYR A 40 18.70 9.15 23.85
N GLU A 41 17.52 8.80 23.38
CA GLU A 41 17.15 7.44 22.99
C GLU A 41 16.54 7.43 21.58
N TRP A 42 16.89 6.40 20.81
CA TRP A 42 16.26 6.12 19.53
C TRP A 42 15.15 5.11 19.73
N VAL A 43 13.93 5.51 19.45
CA VAL A 43 12.75 4.64 19.57
C VAL A 43 12.33 4.20 18.18
N VAL A 44 12.32 2.88 17.97
CA VAL A 44 11.93 2.24 16.71
C VAL A 44 10.50 1.72 16.87
N ARG A 45 9.54 2.27 16.12
CA ARG A 45 8.10 1.94 16.24
C ARG A 45 7.59 1.31 14.95
N PRO A 46 7.27 0.01 14.93
CA PRO A 46 6.54 -0.59 13.83
C PRO A 46 5.18 0.09 13.66
N LYS A 47 4.82 0.43 12.43
CA LYS A 47 3.59 1.10 12.06
C LYS A 47 2.98 0.42 10.86
N SER A 48 1.66 0.31 10.82
CA SER A 48 0.92 -0.14 9.65
C SER A 48 0.02 1.00 9.17
N VAL A 49 0.01 1.24 7.86
CA VAL A 49 -0.85 2.25 7.22
C VAL A 49 -1.70 1.55 6.17
N THR A 50 -3.02 1.65 6.31
CA THR A 50 -3.96 1.11 5.32
C THR A 50 -4.14 2.11 4.19
N TYR A 51 -3.95 1.66 2.96
CA TYR A 51 -4.19 2.40 1.73
C TYR A 51 -5.33 1.76 0.95
N GLU A 52 -6.16 2.60 0.36
CA GLU A 52 -7.17 2.20 -0.63
C GLU A 52 -6.73 2.72 -1.99
N PHE A 53 -6.37 1.80 -2.88
CA PHE A 53 -5.96 2.12 -4.25
C PHE A 53 -7.12 1.91 -5.20
N LYS A 54 -7.24 2.82 -6.18
CA LYS A 54 -8.11 2.67 -7.34
C LYS A 54 -7.29 2.83 -8.61
N THR A 55 -7.26 1.79 -9.43
CA THR A 55 -6.52 1.75 -10.69
C THR A 55 -7.49 1.64 -11.85
N SER A 56 -7.50 2.62 -12.75
CA SER A 56 -8.29 2.50 -13.98
C SER A 56 -7.66 1.46 -14.90
N THR A 57 -8.48 0.59 -15.48
CA THR A 57 -8.06 -0.41 -16.45
C THR A 57 -8.09 0.11 -17.89
N ARG A 58 -8.62 1.32 -18.11
CA ARG A 58 -8.67 1.94 -19.42
C ARG A 58 -7.28 2.50 -19.77
N VAL A 59 -6.64 1.89 -20.77
CA VAL A 59 -5.37 2.37 -21.31
C VAL A 59 -5.64 3.54 -22.27
N PRO A 60 -5.20 4.77 -21.97
CA PRO A 60 -5.34 5.89 -22.90
C PRO A 60 -4.35 5.76 -24.06
N LYS A 61 -4.61 6.49 -25.15
CA LYS A 61 -3.60 6.66 -26.21
C LYS A 61 -2.51 7.59 -25.70
N LEU A 62 -1.26 7.17 -25.82
CA LEU A 62 -0.10 8.03 -25.56
C LEU A 62 0.23 8.77 -26.87
N GLY A 63 0.36 10.10 -26.77
CA GLY A 63 0.76 10.97 -27.88
C GLY A 63 2.26 11.17 -27.93
#